data_AF-A0A7V9ELX9-F1
#
_entry.id   AF-A0A7V9ELX9-F1
#
_cell.length_a   1.000
_cell.length_b   1.000
_cell.length_c   1.000
_cell.angle_alpha   90.00
_cell.angle_beta   90.00
_cell.angle_gamma   90.00
#
_symmetry.space_group_name_H-M   'P 1'
#
loop_
_entity.id
_entity.type
_entity.pdbx_description
1 polymer ?
#
loop_
_entity_poly.entity_id
_entity_poly.type
_entity_poly.pdbx_seq_one_letter_code
_entity_poly.pdbx_strand_id
1 'polypeptide(L)'
;MAIASGGRSGAAFRYLAVAAWASVAVALGLIFFVAREAVDAMGGQLQRIFYVHVPAAWVAYIAFAIVFIASIAYLRTGARRWDLLAHASAELGVVFCSLVLITGPIWARPVWGTWWQWDARLTSALVLWLTYVGYLLLRALATDPRRVGRLAAVLGIVGFVDVPIVHFSVLWWRTLHPSGPAVGNASGGSTLGAPELVAFFSALIAFTLLFAWLLAVRVRLGGLADRVTELEIAHEMGAVAPAAAGPRSPRPGEVAGAATGASPHLAER
;
A
#
# COMPACT_ATOMS: atom_id res chain seq x y z
N MET A 1 15.09 -20.06 -8.35
CA MET A 1 15.89 -18.95 -7.77
C MET A 1 15.50 -18.81 -6.31
N ALA A 2 16.34 -19.37 -5.43
CA ALA A 2 16.06 -19.68 -4.03
C ALA A 2 15.93 -18.45 -3.13
N ILE A 3 14.94 -18.46 -2.24
CA ILE A 3 14.91 -17.53 -1.10
C ILE A 3 15.77 -18.15 0.02
N ALA A 4 17.03 -17.80 -0.02
CA ALA A 4 17.90 -17.77 1.16
C ALA A 4 18.12 -16.31 1.60
N SER A 5 17.05 -15.52 1.75
CA SER A 5 17.13 -14.10 2.19
C SER A 5 16.14 -13.71 3.29
N GLY A 6 15.64 -14.69 4.06
CA GLY A 6 14.52 -14.53 5.02
C GLY A 6 14.78 -13.75 6.31
N GLY A 7 16.01 -13.29 6.60
CA GLY A 7 16.30 -12.58 7.86
C GLY A 7 15.96 -11.09 7.85
N ARG A 8 16.51 -10.34 6.87
CA ARG A 8 16.44 -8.87 6.83
C ARG A 8 15.11 -8.33 6.31
N SER A 9 14.51 -9.00 5.33
CA SER A 9 13.22 -8.61 4.72
C SER A 9 12.02 -8.85 5.66
N GLY A 10 12.10 -9.84 6.54
CA GLY A 10 11.12 -10.11 7.59
C GLY A 10 11.21 -9.09 8.73
N ALA A 11 12.43 -8.77 9.19
CA ALA A 11 12.64 -7.79 10.25
C ALA A 11 12.19 -6.39 9.84
N ALA A 12 12.59 -5.90 8.66
CA ALA A 12 12.19 -4.58 8.16
C ALA A 12 10.66 -4.41 8.08
N PHE A 13 9.95 -5.46 7.67
CA PHE A 13 8.49 -5.45 7.64
C PHE A 13 7.84 -5.39 9.02
N ARG A 14 8.39 -6.13 9.99
CA ARG A 14 7.93 -6.05 11.39
C ARG A 14 8.20 -4.68 11.99
N TYR A 15 9.37 -4.09 11.74
CA TYR A 15 9.69 -2.74 12.21
C TYR A 15 8.76 -1.69 11.59
N LEU A 16 8.46 -1.80 10.30
CA LEU A 16 7.49 -0.93 9.65
C LEU A 16 6.08 -1.07 10.26
N ALA A 17 5.65 -2.30 10.59
CA ALA A 17 4.38 -2.54 11.26
C ALA A 17 4.32 -1.87 12.64
N VAL A 18 5.36 -2.08 13.46
CA VAL A 18 5.47 -1.47 14.80
C VAL A 18 5.49 0.05 14.69
N ALA A 19 6.29 0.61 13.78
CA ALA A 19 6.35 2.05 13.56
C ALA A 19 5.00 2.63 13.12
N ALA A 20 4.30 1.97 12.20
CA ALA A 20 2.97 2.37 11.75
C ALA A 20 1.98 2.41 12.93
N TRP A 21 1.83 1.33 13.68
CA TRP A 21 0.89 1.27 14.80
C TRP A 21 1.28 2.19 15.97
N ALA A 22 2.57 2.31 16.29
CA ALA A 22 3.06 3.25 17.29
C ALA A 22 2.75 4.71 16.89
N SER A 23 2.98 5.07 15.63
CA SER A 23 2.66 6.41 15.13
C SER A 23 1.16 6.71 15.15
N VAL A 24 0.30 5.72 14.90
CA VAL A 24 -1.16 5.85 15.05
C VAL A 24 -1.53 6.12 16.52
N ALA A 25 -0.97 5.35 17.47
CA ALA A 25 -1.22 5.57 18.90
C ALA A 25 -0.76 6.97 19.35
N VAL A 26 0.41 7.42 18.90
CA VAL A 26 0.92 8.77 19.17
C VAL A 26 0.01 9.83 18.57
N ALA A 27 -0.39 9.70 17.30
CA ALA A 27 -1.28 10.66 16.65
C ALA A 27 -2.61 10.77 17.37
N LEU A 28 -3.22 9.65 17.78
CA LEU A 28 -4.44 9.65 18.58
C LEU A 28 -4.21 10.35 19.93
N GLY A 29 -3.12 10.05 20.64
CA GLY A 29 -2.77 10.73 21.88
C GLY A 29 -2.68 12.26 21.70
N LEU A 30 -1.98 12.71 20.66
CA LEU A 30 -1.83 14.14 20.37
C LEU A 30 -3.17 14.81 19.99
N ILE A 31 -4.01 14.15 19.19
CA ILE A 31 -5.32 14.67 18.79
C ILE A 31 -6.25 14.82 20.00
N PHE A 32 -6.28 13.84 20.90
CA PHE A 32 -7.24 13.83 22.01
C PHE A 32 -6.78 14.65 23.23
N PHE A 33 -5.48 14.71 23.50
CA PHE A 33 -4.93 15.32 24.72
C PHE A 33 -4.17 16.62 24.48
N VAL A 34 -3.56 16.83 23.32
CA VAL A 34 -2.70 18.01 23.04
C VAL A 34 -3.43 19.06 22.20
N ALA A 35 -4.11 18.66 21.12
CA ALA A 35 -4.90 19.57 20.28
C ALA A 35 -6.27 19.93 20.89
N ARG A 36 -6.40 19.86 22.23
CA ARG A 36 -7.69 20.00 22.93
C ARG A 36 -8.24 21.44 22.86
N GLU A 37 -7.37 22.44 22.96
CA GLU A 37 -7.79 23.83 23.13
C GLU A 37 -8.27 24.49 21.82
N ALA A 38 -7.66 24.19 20.67
CA ALA A 38 -8.20 24.68 19.39
C ALA A 38 -9.41 23.90 18.87
N VAL A 39 -9.62 22.65 19.31
CA VAL A 39 -10.87 21.93 19.08
C VAL A 39 -12.02 22.77 19.63
N ASP A 40 -11.91 23.33 20.83
CA ASP A 40 -12.99 24.12 21.43
C ASP A 40 -13.18 25.51 20.77
N ALA A 41 -12.13 26.12 20.23
CA ALA A 41 -12.20 27.44 19.57
C ALA A 41 -12.66 27.41 18.10
N MET A 42 -12.49 26.29 17.37
CA MET A 42 -12.69 26.22 15.91
C MET A 42 -13.79 25.23 15.45
N GLY A 43 -14.63 24.72 16.35
CA GLY A 43 -15.76 23.83 15.96
C GLY A 43 -16.05 22.66 16.89
N GLY A 44 -15.50 22.66 18.10
CA GLY A 44 -15.60 21.56 19.06
C GLY A 44 -15.09 20.24 18.49
N GLN A 45 -15.69 19.13 18.94
CA GLN A 45 -15.36 17.77 18.54
C GLN A 45 -15.31 17.53 17.02
N LEU A 46 -16.02 18.34 16.22
CA LEU A 46 -16.03 18.24 14.76
C LEU A 46 -14.65 18.51 14.14
N GLN A 47 -13.84 19.37 14.76
CA GLN A 47 -12.47 19.64 14.31
C GLN A 47 -11.60 18.37 14.35
N ARG A 48 -11.95 17.35 15.14
CA ARG A 48 -11.19 16.10 15.17
C ARG A 48 -11.29 15.30 13.87
N ILE A 49 -12.38 15.48 13.11
CA ILE A 49 -12.56 14.85 11.79
C ILE A 49 -11.48 15.33 10.82
N PHE A 50 -11.04 16.58 10.92
CA PHE A 50 -9.99 17.15 10.07
C PHE A 50 -8.68 16.34 10.15
N TYR A 51 -8.29 15.87 11.33
CA TYR A 51 -7.07 15.07 11.54
C TYR A 51 -7.15 13.65 10.99
N VAL A 52 -8.32 13.21 10.53
CA VAL A 52 -8.52 11.93 9.83
C VAL A 52 -8.73 12.19 8.34
N HIS A 53 -9.60 13.13 8.00
CA HIS A 53 -10.01 13.46 6.64
C HIS A 53 -8.83 13.91 5.77
N VAL A 54 -8.04 14.88 6.25
CA VAL A 54 -6.95 15.44 5.44
C VAL A 54 -5.79 14.45 5.26
N PRO A 55 -5.34 13.73 6.30
CA PRO A 55 -4.36 12.65 6.11
C PRO A 55 -4.87 11.52 5.21
N ALA A 56 -6.16 11.16 5.25
CA ALA A 56 -6.74 10.20 4.32
C ALA A 56 -6.70 10.70 2.87
N ALA A 57 -7.03 11.98 2.62
CA ALA A 57 -6.94 12.57 1.29
C ALA A 57 -5.49 12.62 0.77
N TRP A 58 -4.55 12.97 1.63
CA TRP A 58 -3.11 12.94 1.34
C TRP A 58 -2.65 11.55 0.90
N VAL A 59 -3.00 10.52 1.68
CA VAL A 59 -2.65 9.13 1.34
C VAL A 59 -3.33 8.67 0.06
N ALA A 60 -4.59 9.03 -0.18
CA ALA A 60 -5.27 8.70 -1.44
C ALA A 60 -4.50 9.27 -2.65
N TYR A 61 -4.03 10.51 -2.58
CA TYR A 61 -3.20 11.09 -3.65
C TYR A 61 -1.88 10.37 -3.83
N ILE A 62 -1.17 10.02 -2.76
CA ILE A 62 0.06 9.21 -2.84
C ILE A 62 -0.24 7.87 -3.49
N ALA A 63 -1.32 7.20 -3.07
CA ALA A 63 -1.70 5.90 -3.59
C ALA A 63 -1.93 5.95 -5.10
N PHE A 64 -2.70 6.95 -5.59
CA PHE A 64 -2.94 7.13 -7.01
C PHE A 64 -1.69 7.58 -7.79
N ALA A 65 -0.78 8.34 -7.18
CA ALA A 65 0.52 8.64 -7.77
C ALA A 65 1.39 7.39 -7.95
N ILE A 66 1.37 6.47 -6.98
CA ILE A 66 2.02 5.17 -7.10
C ILE A 66 1.37 4.36 -8.23
N VAL A 67 0.03 4.38 -8.37
CA VAL A 67 -0.64 3.73 -9.51
C VAL A 67 -0.14 4.30 -10.84
N PHE A 68 -0.06 5.63 -10.97
CA PHE A 68 0.44 6.29 -12.18
C PHE A 68 1.86 5.84 -12.53
N ILE A 69 2.79 5.94 -11.58
CA ILE A 69 4.21 5.58 -11.78
C ILE A 69 4.35 4.09 -12.10
N ALA A 70 3.69 3.22 -11.33
CA ALA A 70 3.74 1.78 -11.51
C ALA A 70 3.09 1.35 -12.84
N SER A 71 2.02 2.01 -13.27
CA SER A 71 1.37 1.77 -14.56
C SER A 71 2.28 2.13 -15.73
N ILE A 72 2.98 3.26 -15.67
CA ILE A 72 4.00 3.63 -16.67
C ILE A 72 5.13 2.60 -16.70
N ALA A 73 5.64 2.21 -15.53
CA ALA A 73 6.70 1.21 -15.43
C ALA A 73 6.25 -0.16 -15.98
N TYR A 74 5.00 -0.55 -15.73
CA TYR A 74 4.41 -1.77 -16.27
C TYR A 74 4.30 -1.71 -17.79
N LEU A 75 3.79 -0.63 -18.36
CA LEU A 75 3.68 -0.50 -19.82
C LEU A 75 5.03 -0.49 -20.53
N ARG A 76 6.07 0.06 -19.88
CA ARG A 76 7.44 0.07 -20.43
C ARG A 76 8.15 -1.27 -20.34
N THR A 77 7.95 -2.01 -19.25
CA THR A 77 8.76 -3.21 -18.95
C THR A 77 8.01 -4.53 -19.10
N GLY A 78 6.68 -4.51 -19.09
CA GLY A 78 5.83 -5.70 -19.03
C GLY A 78 5.94 -6.49 -17.71
N ALA A 79 6.71 -6.01 -16.73
CA ALA A 79 7.03 -6.80 -15.54
C ALA A 79 5.87 -6.82 -14.53
N ARG A 80 5.41 -8.03 -14.19
CA ARG A 80 4.27 -8.29 -13.28
C ARG A 80 4.35 -7.56 -11.93
N ARG A 81 5.56 -7.35 -11.39
CA ARG A 81 5.76 -6.62 -10.12
C ARG A 81 5.16 -5.21 -10.13
N TRP A 82 5.18 -4.53 -11.29
CA TRP A 82 4.66 -3.17 -11.41
C TRP A 82 3.14 -3.17 -11.51
N ASP A 83 2.58 -4.12 -12.24
CA ASP A 83 1.13 -4.35 -12.30
C ASP A 83 0.56 -4.68 -10.91
N LEU A 84 1.24 -5.55 -10.17
CA LEU A 84 0.87 -5.90 -8.81
C LEU A 84 0.95 -4.69 -7.86
N LEU A 85 2.00 -3.87 -7.96
CA LEU A 85 2.13 -2.65 -7.17
C LEU A 85 1.01 -1.65 -7.49
N ALA A 86 0.72 -1.43 -8.78
CA ALA A 86 -0.37 -0.57 -9.22
C ALA A 86 -1.72 -1.07 -8.71
N HIS A 87 -1.98 -2.38 -8.78
CA HIS A 87 -3.24 -2.96 -8.30
C HIS A 87 -3.39 -2.79 -6.78
N ALA A 88 -2.38 -3.17 -6.00
CA ALA A 88 -2.39 -3.04 -4.55
C ALA A 88 -2.55 -1.58 -4.10
N SER A 89 -1.88 -0.64 -4.78
CA SER A 89 -1.99 0.78 -4.47
C SER A 89 -3.36 1.35 -4.81
N ALA A 90 -3.98 0.90 -5.91
CA ALA A 90 -5.32 1.33 -6.29
C ALA A 90 -6.39 0.88 -5.28
N GLU A 91 -6.31 -0.36 -4.78
CA GLU A 91 -7.23 -0.85 -3.73
C GLU A 91 -7.17 0.02 -2.48
N LEU A 92 -5.96 0.31 -1.99
CA LEU A 92 -5.77 1.17 -0.82
C LEU A 92 -6.20 2.61 -1.11
N GLY A 93 -5.87 3.15 -2.29
CA GLY A 93 -6.29 4.48 -2.72
C GLY A 93 -7.81 4.64 -2.69
N VAL A 94 -8.56 3.65 -3.19
CA VAL A 94 -10.03 3.63 -3.11
C VAL A 94 -10.51 3.59 -1.66
N VAL A 95 -9.90 2.79 -0.78
CA VAL A 95 -10.27 2.74 0.64
C VAL A 95 -10.08 4.11 1.31
N PHE A 96 -8.91 4.74 1.15
CA PHE A 96 -8.65 6.07 1.74
C PHE A 96 -9.52 7.16 1.11
N CYS A 97 -9.78 7.09 -0.19
CA CYS A 97 -10.68 8.02 -0.87
C CYS A 97 -12.15 7.84 -0.41
N SER A 98 -12.60 6.62 -0.15
CA SER A 98 -13.89 6.35 0.49
C SER A 98 -13.98 6.99 1.88
N LEU A 99 -12.91 6.91 2.68
CA LEU A 99 -12.87 7.60 3.98
C LEU A 99 -13.07 9.11 3.82
N VAL A 100 -12.46 9.72 2.80
CA VAL A 100 -12.65 11.15 2.49
C VAL A 100 -14.10 11.44 2.11
N LEU A 101 -14.69 10.65 1.21
CA LEU A 101 -16.08 10.82 0.76
C LEU A 101 -17.11 10.56 1.87
N ILE A 102 -16.76 9.83 2.93
CA ILE A 102 -17.63 9.61 4.10
C ILE A 102 -17.42 10.72 5.13
N THR A 103 -16.18 10.99 5.51
CA THR A 103 -15.86 11.96 6.58
C THR A 103 -16.11 13.41 6.16
N GLY A 104 -15.96 13.73 4.87
CA GLY A 104 -16.22 15.06 4.32
C GLY A 104 -17.66 15.52 4.57
N PRO A 105 -18.68 14.79 4.09
CA PRO A 105 -20.09 15.10 4.36
C PRO A 105 -20.45 15.20 5.84
N ILE A 106 -19.86 14.34 6.69
CA ILE A 106 -20.09 14.37 8.15
C ILE A 106 -19.62 15.71 8.75
N TRP A 107 -18.48 16.22 8.30
CA TRP A 107 -18.00 17.54 8.70
C TRP A 107 -18.77 18.69 8.01
N ALA A 108 -19.13 18.53 6.74
CA ALA A 108 -19.81 19.54 5.94
C ALA A 108 -21.20 19.89 6.49
N ARG A 109 -21.97 18.89 6.97
CA ARG A 109 -23.34 19.12 7.45
C ARG A 109 -23.45 20.19 8.52
N PRO A 110 -22.70 20.14 9.64
CA PRO A 110 -22.75 21.17 10.67
C PRO A 110 -22.10 22.49 10.26
N VAL A 111 -21.12 22.49 9.35
CA VAL A 111 -20.36 23.70 8.99
C VAL A 111 -21.00 24.50 7.86
N TRP A 112 -21.52 23.82 6.83
CA TRP A 112 -22.13 24.44 5.65
C TRP A 112 -23.65 24.31 5.60
N GLY A 113 -24.25 23.58 6.54
CA GLY A 113 -25.68 23.29 6.54
C GLY A 113 -26.11 22.25 5.49
N THR A 114 -25.19 21.53 4.84
CA THR A 114 -25.48 20.54 3.80
C THR A 114 -24.48 19.40 3.81
N TRP A 115 -24.89 18.20 3.41
CA TRP A 115 -24.03 17.02 3.32
C TRP A 115 -23.13 17.04 2.07
N TRP A 116 -23.63 17.62 0.99
CA TRP A 116 -22.97 17.59 -0.31
C TRP A 116 -23.29 18.84 -1.10
N GLN A 117 -22.31 19.26 -1.89
CA GLN A 117 -22.44 20.33 -2.87
C GLN A 117 -21.81 19.87 -4.16
N TRP A 118 -22.48 20.14 -5.28
CA TRP A 118 -22.00 19.79 -6.61
C TRP A 118 -21.00 20.84 -7.13
N ASP A 119 -20.01 21.17 -6.30
CA ASP A 119 -18.93 22.08 -6.68
C ASP A 119 -17.76 21.33 -7.33
N ALA A 120 -16.79 22.08 -7.87
CA ALA A 120 -15.67 21.51 -8.59
C ALA A 120 -14.83 20.54 -7.73
N ARG A 121 -14.65 20.81 -6.43
CA ARG A 121 -13.81 20.01 -5.53
C ARG A 121 -14.48 18.69 -5.17
N LEU A 122 -15.74 18.74 -4.77
CA LEU A 122 -16.49 17.56 -4.33
C LEU A 122 -16.80 16.66 -5.53
N THR A 123 -17.22 17.26 -6.65
CA THR A 123 -17.54 16.52 -7.88
C THR A 123 -16.31 15.84 -8.47
N SER A 124 -15.17 16.54 -8.58
CA SER A 124 -13.93 15.91 -9.07
C SER A 124 -13.45 14.80 -8.12
N ALA A 125 -13.56 14.97 -6.80
CA ALA A 125 -13.21 13.90 -5.86
C ALA A 125 -14.08 12.65 -6.04
N LEU A 126 -15.38 12.81 -6.33
CA LEU A 126 -16.27 11.69 -6.65
C LEU A 126 -15.91 11.02 -7.99
N VAL A 127 -15.58 11.82 -9.01
CA VAL A 127 -15.11 11.29 -10.32
C VAL A 127 -13.82 10.51 -10.17
N LEU A 128 -12.85 11.02 -9.39
CA LEU A 128 -11.61 10.33 -9.06
C LEU A 128 -11.90 8.97 -8.42
N TRP A 129 -12.77 8.95 -7.41
CA TRP A 129 -13.17 7.71 -6.73
C TRP A 129 -13.82 6.71 -7.69
N LEU A 130 -14.80 7.14 -8.48
CA LEU A 130 -15.49 6.30 -9.47
C LEU A 130 -14.51 5.76 -10.51
N THR A 131 -13.53 6.56 -10.94
CA THR A 131 -12.50 6.15 -11.90
C THR A 131 -11.67 4.99 -11.37
N TYR A 132 -11.21 5.08 -10.12
CA TYR A 132 -10.42 4.01 -9.51
C TYR A 132 -11.25 2.81 -9.05
N VAL A 133 -12.53 2.98 -8.71
CA VAL A 133 -13.46 1.86 -8.57
C VAL A 133 -13.64 1.14 -9.91
N GLY A 134 -13.83 1.88 -11.00
CA GLY A 134 -13.88 1.34 -12.35
C GLY A 134 -12.59 0.61 -12.75
N TYR A 135 -11.43 1.12 -12.35
CA TYR A 135 -10.14 0.44 -12.50
C TYR A 135 -10.11 -0.93 -11.81
N LEU A 136 -10.61 -1.02 -10.57
CA LEU A 136 -10.65 -2.29 -9.83
C LEU A 136 -11.70 -3.23 -10.43
N LEU A 137 -12.85 -2.72 -10.83
CA LEU A 137 -13.91 -3.49 -11.48
C LEU A 137 -13.44 -4.08 -12.81
N LEU A 138 -12.72 -3.31 -13.62
CA LEU A 138 -12.10 -3.77 -14.86
C LEU A 138 -11.17 -4.97 -14.60
N ARG A 139 -10.37 -4.91 -13.52
CA ARG A 139 -9.47 -5.99 -13.10
C ARG A 139 -10.21 -7.22 -12.58
N ALA A 140 -11.34 -7.03 -11.89
CA ALA A 140 -12.12 -8.12 -11.32
C ALA A 140 -12.94 -8.89 -12.37
N LEU A 141 -13.38 -8.22 -13.44
CA LEU A 141 -14.27 -8.82 -14.44
C LEU A 141 -13.54 -9.42 -15.66
N ALA A 142 -12.27 -9.09 -15.85
CA ALA A 142 -11.56 -9.53 -17.05
C ALA A 142 -10.99 -10.95 -16.92
N THR A 143 -11.01 -11.67 -18.03
CA THR A 143 -10.54 -13.07 -18.12
C THR A 143 -9.10 -13.21 -18.58
N ASP A 144 -8.55 -12.23 -19.30
CA ASP A 144 -7.14 -12.22 -19.76
C ASP A 144 -6.29 -11.31 -18.86
N PRO A 145 -5.40 -11.88 -18.01
CA PRO A 145 -4.57 -11.11 -17.09
C PRO A 145 -3.62 -10.11 -17.77
N ARG A 146 -3.10 -10.42 -18.96
CA ARG A 146 -2.17 -9.54 -19.67
C ARG A 146 -2.89 -8.39 -20.33
N ARG A 147 -4.01 -8.67 -21.00
CA ARG A 147 -4.82 -7.62 -21.64
C ARG A 147 -5.39 -6.67 -20.60
N VAL A 148 -5.93 -7.20 -19.50
CA VAL A 148 -6.48 -6.36 -18.43
C VAL A 148 -5.41 -5.51 -17.75
N GLY A 149 -4.22 -6.05 -17.51
CA GLY A 149 -3.11 -5.28 -16.93
C GLY A 149 -2.78 -4.04 -17.75
N ARG A 150 -2.75 -4.16 -19.09
CA ARG A 150 -2.46 -3.03 -19.99
C ARG A 150 -3.59 -2.01 -20.01
N LEU A 151 -4.85 -2.46 -20.11
CA LEU A 151 -6.02 -1.57 -20.08
C LEU A 151 -6.12 -0.83 -18.75
N ALA A 152 -5.95 -1.54 -17.64
CA ALA A 152 -5.96 -0.96 -16.32
C ALA A 152 -4.80 0.03 -16.14
N ALA A 153 -3.59 -0.28 -16.62
CA ALA A 153 -2.48 0.67 -16.56
C ALA A 153 -2.77 1.98 -17.31
N VAL A 154 -3.40 1.92 -18.50
CA VAL A 154 -3.83 3.12 -19.22
C VAL A 154 -4.87 3.89 -18.42
N LEU A 155 -5.90 3.20 -17.91
CA LEU A 155 -6.94 3.83 -17.09
C LEU A 155 -6.37 4.48 -15.81
N GLY A 156 -5.41 3.82 -15.14
CA GLY A 156 -4.74 4.33 -13.96
C GLY A 156 -3.89 5.57 -14.24
N ILE A 157 -3.32 5.68 -15.45
CA ILE A 157 -2.59 6.87 -15.91
C ILE A 157 -3.55 8.02 -16.18
N VAL A 158 -4.63 7.77 -16.95
CA VAL A 158 -5.64 8.77 -17.28
C VAL A 158 -6.35 9.27 -16.02
N GLY A 159 -6.73 8.35 -15.12
CA GLY A 159 -7.38 8.70 -13.86
C GLY A 159 -6.51 9.56 -12.95
N PHE A 160 -5.18 9.41 -12.99
CA PHE A 160 -4.29 10.25 -12.19
C PHE A 160 -4.31 11.73 -12.61
N VAL A 161 -4.70 12.04 -13.86
CA VAL A 161 -4.86 13.44 -14.30
C VAL A 161 -5.93 14.17 -13.48
N ASP A 162 -6.88 13.45 -12.89
CA ASP A 162 -7.90 14.05 -12.04
C ASP A 162 -7.34 14.44 -10.65
N VAL A 163 -6.28 13.80 -10.15
CA VAL A 163 -5.65 14.17 -8.87
C VAL A 163 -5.26 15.66 -8.77
N PRO A 164 -4.50 16.24 -9.73
CA PRO A 164 -4.22 17.67 -9.70
C PRO A 164 -5.47 18.53 -9.90
N ILE A 165 -6.48 18.07 -10.66
CA ILE A 165 -7.76 18.77 -10.79
C ILE A 165 -8.45 18.87 -9.43
N VAL A 166 -8.57 17.76 -8.71
CA VAL A 166 -9.13 17.74 -7.36
C VAL A 166 -8.31 18.65 -6.44
N HIS A 167 -6.97 18.53 -6.44
CA HIS A 167 -6.10 19.33 -5.56
C HIS A 167 -6.22 20.84 -5.80
N PHE A 168 -6.08 21.28 -7.05
CA PHE A 168 -6.10 22.70 -7.40
C PHE A 168 -7.51 23.27 -7.61
N SER A 169 -8.55 22.45 -7.54
CA SER A 169 -9.94 22.91 -7.70
C SER A 169 -10.32 24.07 -6.77
N VAL A 170 -9.77 24.11 -5.55
CA VAL A 170 -10.01 25.19 -4.58
C VAL A 170 -9.36 26.52 -4.97
N LEU A 171 -8.37 26.51 -5.86
CA LEU A 171 -7.73 27.71 -6.42
C LEU A 171 -8.37 28.11 -7.75
N TRP A 172 -8.76 27.14 -8.57
CA TRP A 172 -9.29 27.38 -9.91
C TRP A 172 -10.77 27.77 -9.91
N TRP A 173 -11.56 27.26 -8.96
CA TRP A 173 -12.99 27.54 -8.87
C TRP A 173 -13.40 28.02 -7.48
N ARG A 174 -14.55 28.69 -7.44
CA ARG A 174 -15.24 28.99 -6.19
C ARG A 174 -15.83 27.70 -5.64
N THR A 175 -15.33 27.24 -4.50
CA THR A 175 -15.80 26.04 -3.80
C THR A 175 -16.09 26.40 -2.34
N LEU A 176 -16.96 25.64 -1.68
CA LEU A 176 -17.17 25.80 -0.23
C LEU A 176 -16.05 25.13 0.58
N HIS A 177 -15.28 24.26 -0.06
CA HIS A 177 -14.15 23.59 0.55
C HIS A 177 -13.04 24.59 0.92
N PRO A 178 -12.59 24.62 2.18
CA PRO A 178 -11.47 25.47 2.58
C PRO A 178 -10.22 25.12 1.77
N SER A 179 -9.50 26.14 1.30
CA SER A 179 -8.06 25.99 1.10
C SER A 179 -7.48 25.63 2.47
N GLY A 180 -6.85 24.46 2.59
CA GLY A 180 -6.40 23.89 3.88
C GLY A 180 -5.43 24.80 4.66
N PRO A 181 -4.76 24.32 5.72
CA PRO A 181 -3.76 25.12 6.42
C PRO A 181 -2.69 25.54 5.41
N ALA A 182 -2.81 26.75 4.91
CA ALA A 182 -2.08 27.17 3.75
C ALA A 182 -0.63 27.36 4.19
N VAL A 183 0.24 26.48 3.71
CA VAL A 183 1.60 26.88 3.39
C VAL A 183 1.45 27.87 2.24
N GLY A 184 1.21 29.15 2.58
CA GLY A 184 1.08 30.25 1.63
C GLY A 184 -0.34 30.65 1.25
N ASN A 185 -1.17 31.08 2.22
CA ASN A 185 -2.09 32.18 1.91
C ASN A 185 -1.24 33.45 1.84
N ALA A 186 -1.56 34.36 0.92
CA ALA A 186 -0.86 35.64 0.70
C ALA A 186 -0.83 36.59 1.94
N SER A 187 -1.30 36.12 3.10
CA SER A 187 -1.30 36.78 4.41
C SER A 187 -0.45 36.05 5.49
N GLY A 188 0.32 35.01 5.13
CA GLY A 188 1.49 34.60 5.93
C GLY A 188 1.23 33.91 7.27
N GLY A 189 0.35 32.92 7.35
CA GLY A 189 0.26 32.03 8.52
C GLY A 189 -0.72 30.87 8.39
N SER A 190 -0.45 29.77 9.09
CA SER A 190 -1.45 28.71 9.31
C SER A 190 -2.51 29.22 10.29
N THR A 191 -3.79 28.95 10.02
CA THR A 191 -4.89 29.23 10.97
C THR A 191 -4.88 28.31 12.20
N LEU A 192 -3.98 27.33 12.23
CA LEU A 192 -3.78 26.37 13.32
C LEU A 192 -2.65 26.82 14.24
N GLY A 193 -2.82 26.65 15.55
CA GLY A 193 -1.77 26.84 16.54
C GLY A 193 -0.71 25.73 16.50
N ALA A 194 0.38 25.92 17.24
CA ALA A 194 1.48 24.95 17.27
C ALA A 194 1.05 23.54 17.75
N PRO A 195 0.23 23.38 18.81
CA PRO A 195 -0.26 22.07 19.24
C PRO A 195 -1.04 21.34 18.14
N GLU A 196 -1.86 22.08 17.38
CA GLU A 196 -2.70 21.55 16.31
C GLU A 196 -1.88 21.14 15.08
N LEU A 197 -0.85 21.91 14.75
CA LEU A 197 0.11 21.56 13.70
C LEU A 197 0.87 20.28 14.06
N VAL A 198 1.31 20.14 15.31
CA VAL A 198 1.98 18.91 15.78
C VAL A 198 1.05 17.71 15.66
N ALA A 199 -0.20 17.83 16.11
CA ALA A 199 -1.20 16.77 15.95
C ALA A 199 -1.45 16.46 14.46
N PHE A 200 -1.60 17.49 13.62
CA PHE A 200 -1.82 17.34 12.18
C PHE A 200 -0.68 16.61 11.46
N PHE A 201 0.57 17.06 11.65
CA PHE A 201 1.72 16.41 11.02
C PHE A 201 1.97 15.00 11.57
N SER A 202 1.71 14.77 12.86
CA SER A 202 1.77 13.41 13.42
C SER A 202 0.75 12.48 12.77
N ALA A 203 -0.47 12.96 12.49
CA ALA A 203 -1.50 12.20 11.79
C ALA A 203 -1.13 11.93 10.32
N LEU A 204 -0.54 12.91 9.62
CA LEU A 204 0.01 12.70 8.27
C LEU A 204 1.08 11.61 8.24
N ILE A 205 2.01 11.63 9.20
CA ILE A 205 3.03 10.59 9.34
C ILE A 205 2.38 9.23 9.62
N ALA A 206 1.44 9.18 10.56
CA ALA A 206 0.77 7.94 10.94
C ALA A 206 0.02 7.29 9.76
N PHE A 207 -0.76 8.07 9.02
CA PHE A 207 -1.48 7.59 7.85
C PHE A 207 -0.52 7.16 6.73
N THR A 208 0.57 7.89 6.52
CA THR A 208 1.58 7.53 5.50
C THR A 208 2.30 6.23 5.84
N LEU A 209 2.70 6.03 7.11
CA LEU A 209 3.33 4.79 7.58
C LEU A 209 2.36 3.62 7.54
N LEU A 210 1.11 3.84 7.96
CA LEU A 210 0.05 2.84 7.89
C LEU A 210 -0.20 2.41 6.44
N PHE A 211 -0.31 3.36 5.51
CA PHE A 211 -0.42 3.07 4.09
C PHE A 211 0.78 2.28 3.56
N ALA A 212 2.01 2.71 3.87
CA ALA A 212 3.22 2.02 3.42
C ALA A 212 3.27 0.57 3.92
N TRP A 213 2.87 0.34 5.17
CA TRP A 213 2.77 -1.00 5.74
C TRP A 213 1.68 -1.84 5.06
N LEU A 214 0.47 -1.31 4.91
CA LEU A 214 -0.64 -2.00 4.24
C LEU A 214 -0.32 -2.30 2.77
N LEU A 215 0.35 -1.40 2.07
CA LEU A 215 0.81 -1.61 0.70
C LEU A 215 1.83 -2.76 0.65
N ALA A 216 2.79 -2.77 1.58
CA ALA A 216 3.77 -3.86 1.69
C ALA A 216 3.08 -5.20 1.99
N VAL A 217 2.08 -5.24 2.87
CA VAL A 217 1.24 -6.42 3.13
C VAL A 217 0.57 -6.87 1.83
N ARG A 218 -0.12 -5.96 1.13
CA ARG A 218 -0.95 -6.31 -0.02
C ARG A 218 -0.15 -6.77 -1.23
N VAL A 219 1.01 -6.16 -1.47
CA VAL A 219 1.98 -6.61 -2.49
C VAL A 219 2.57 -7.97 -2.14
N ARG A 220 2.91 -8.22 -0.87
CA ARG A 220 3.38 -9.56 -0.44
C ARG A 220 2.31 -10.61 -0.64
N LEU A 221 1.06 -10.32 -0.28
CA LEU A 221 -0.07 -11.23 -0.49
C LEU A 221 -0.26 -11.58 -1.95
N GLY A 222 -0.25 -10.58 -2.86
CA GLY A 222 -0.38 -10.85 -4.29
C GLY A 222 0.81 -11.62 -4.86
N GLY A 223 2.04 -11.34 -4.40
CA GLY A 223 3.22 -12.10 -4.83
C GLY A 223 3.22 -13.55 -4.32
N LEU A 224 2.62 -13.81 -3.14
CA LEU A 224 2.41 -15.17 -2.64
C LEU A 224 1.31 -15.89 -3.44
N ALA A 225 0.22 -15.21 -3.76
CA ALA A 225 -0.84 -15.76 -4.60
C ALA A 225 -0.33 -16.16 -5.99
N ASP A 226 0.43 -15.28 -6.66
CA ASP A 226 1.05 -15.58 -7.97
C ASP A 226 1.95 -16.85 -7.88
N ARG A 227 2.69 -17.05 -6.78
CA ARG A 227 3.52 -18.25 -6.57
C ARG A 227 2.73 -19.52 -6.32
N VAL A 228 1.61 -19.43 -5.59
CA VAL A 228 0.73 -20.57 -5.36
C VAL A 228 0.20 -21.07 -6.70
N THR A 229 -0.29 -20.16 -7.55
CA THR A 229 -0.74 -20.49 -8.90
C THR A 229 0.36 -21.10 -9.76
N GLU A 230 1.59 -20.57 -9.72
CA GLU A 230 2.74 -21.16 -10.43
C GLU A 230 3.03 -22.61 -9.97
N LEU A 231 2.92 -22.88 -8.67
CA LEU A 231 3.16 -24.21 -8.09
C LEU A 231 2.03 -25.18 -8.41
N GLU A 232 0.78 -24.74 -8.41
CA GLU A 232 -0.38 -25.54 -8.81
C GLU A 232 -0.25 -26.00 -10.26
N ILE A 233 0.08 -25.08 -11.17
CA ILE A 233 0.32 -25.40 -12.58
C ILE A 233 1.49 -26.40 -12.72
N ALA A 234 2.60 -26.20 -11.99
CA ALA A 234 3.74 -27.12 -12.04
C ALA A 234 3.39 -28.52 -11.53
N HIS A 235 2.57 -28.61 -10.49
CA HIS A 235 2.06 -29.88 -9.94
C HIS A 235 1.15 -30.59 -10.95
N GLU A 236 0.20 -29.87 -11.55
CA GLU A 236 -0.72 -30.40 -12.58
C GLU A 236 0.03 -30.87 -13.83
N MET A 237 1.10 -30.18 -14.23
CA MET A 237 1.94 -30.55 -15.36
C MET A 237 2.86 -31.76 -15.09
N GLY A 238 2.77 -32.40 -13.92
CA GLY A 238 3.52 -33.61 -13.60
C GLY A 238 5.03 -33.38 -13.50
N ALA A 239 5.48 -32.16 -13.20
CA ALA A 239 6.88 -31.87 -12.92
C ALA A 239 7.25 -32.50 -11.58
N VAL A 240 7.52 -33.81 -11.61
CA VAL A 240 8.15 -34.56 -10.52
C VAL A 240 9.43 -33.82 -10.17
N ALA A 241 9.46 -33.22 -8.98
CA ALA A 241 10.72 -32.74 -8.40
C ALA A 241 11.73 -33.89 -8.51
N PRO A 242 12.97 -33.68 -9.00
CA PRO A 242 13.96 -34.73 -8.96
C PRO A 242 14.05 -35.16 -7.51
N ALA A 243 13.59 -36.38 -7.22
CA ALA A 243 13.68 -36.97 -5.90
C ALA A 243 15.14 -36.81 -5.52
N ALA A 244 15.39 -35.99 -4.48
CA ALA A 244 16.71 -35.88 -3.90
C ALA A 244 17.15 -37.32 -3.65
N ALA A 245 18.15 -37.78 -4.40
CA ALA A 245 18.72 -39.08 -4.23
C ALA A 245 19.29 -39.10 -2.81
N GLY A 246 18.49 -39.57 -1.85
CA GLY A 246 18.96 -39.87 -0.52
C GLY A 246 20.11 -40.87 -0.64
N PRO A 247 21.05 -40.88 0.31
CA PRO A 247 22.18 -41.79 0.27
C PRO A 247 21.62 -43.22 0.17
N ARG A 248 21.95 -43.94 -0.91
CA ARG A 248 21.59 -45.35 -1.02
C ARG A 248 22.26 -46.07 0.15
N SER A 249 21.46 -46.59 1.08
CA SER A 249 21.96 -47.53 2.08
C SER A 249 22.55 -48.75 1.37
N PRO A 250 23.72 -49.26 1.77
CA PRO A 250 24.30 -50.45 1.17
C PRO A 250 23.33 -51.63 1.31
N ARG A 251 23.23 -52.46 0.27
CA ARG A 251 22.42 -53.69 0.35
C ARG A 251 23.09 -54.67 1.33
N PRO A 252 22.32 -55.43 2.13
CA PRO A 252 22.88 -56.48 2.97
C PRO A 252 23.51 -57.54 2.07
N GLY A 253 24.85 -57.59 2.02
CA GLY A 253 25.60 -58.53 1.18
C GLY A 253 27.00 -58.04 0.77
N GLU A 254 27.27 -56.73 0.84
CA GLU A 254 28.53 -56.16 0.32
C GLU A 254 29.66 -56.05 1.38
N VAL A 255 29.49 -56.62 2.57
CA VAL A 255 30.48 -56.54 3.67
C VAL A 255 31.26 -57.86 3.89
N ALA A 256 30.98 -58.92 3.13
CA ALA A 256 31.67 -60.20 3.27
C ALA A 256 32.65 -60.45 2.11
N GLY A 257 33.80 -59.78 2.11
CA GLY A 257 34.83 -60.01 1.09
C GLY A 257 36.23 -59.47 1.35
N ALA A 258 36.49 -58.89 2.52
CA ALA A 258 37.79 -58.28 2.82
C ALA A 258 38.33 -58.69 4.19
N ALA A 259 38.54 -59.99 4.40
CA ALA A 259 39.42 -60.49 5.45
C ALA A 259 39.73 -61.98 5.23
N THR A 260 40.85 -62.30 4.60
CA THR A 260 41.68 -63.49 4.88
C THR A 260 42.85 -63.55 3.89
N GLY A 261 44.08 -63.61 4.38
CA GLY A 261 45.26 -63.96 3.57
C GLY A 261 46.56 -63.33 4.04
N ALA A 262 47.04 -63.74 5.22
CA ALA A 262 48.36 -63.41 5.73
C ALA A 262 49.48 -64.06 4.89
N SER A 263 50.65 -63.42 4.82
CA SER A 263 51.91 -64.05 5.25
C SER A 263 53.05 -63.04 5.43
N PRO A 264 53.95 -63.27 6.40
CA PRO A 264 55.09 -62.41 6.76
C PRO A 264 56.39 -62.90 6.10
N HIS A 265 57.40 -62.02 5.96
CA HIS A 265 58.83 -62.35 6.17
C HIS A 265 59.76 -61.16 5.87
N LEU A 266 60.68 -60.87 6.82
CA LEU A 266 62.11 -60.47 6.71
C LEU A 266 62.48 -59.24 5.86
N ALA A 267 63.52 -58.45 6.12
CA ALA A 267 64.54 -58.31 7.17
C ALA A 267 65.32 -57.01 6.84
N GLU A 268 65.99 -56.45 7.86
CA GLU A 268 67.27 -55.70 7.80
C GLU A 268 67.51 -54.72 6.62
N ARG A 269 67.59 -53.41 6.86
CA ARG A 269 68.78 -52.65 7.32
C ARG A 269 68.43 -51.16 7.32
#